data_AF-A0A1C6E8J5-F1
#
_entry.id   AF-A0A1C6E8J5-F1
#
_cell.length_a   1.000
_cell.length_b   1.000
_cell.length_c   1.000
_cell.angle_alpha   90.00
_cell.angle_beta   90.00
_cell.angle_gamma   90.00
#
_symmetry.space_group_name_H-M   'P 1'
#
loop_
_entity.id
_entity.type
_entity.pdbx_description
1 polymer ?
#
loop_
_entity_poly.entity_id
_entity_poly.type
_entity_poly.pdbx_seq_one_letter_code
_entity_poly.pdbx_strand_id
1 'polypeptide(L)' 'MVVNAGNGVRVRAQANTSSEILATLSNGDSVRVVQSAGNGWYQISFVASGGVTTTGYMMGEYLSNS' A
#
# COMPACT_ATOMS: atom_id res chain seq x y z
N MET A 1 2.68 2.41 9.13
CA MET A 1 1.47 3.20 8.81
C MET A 1 1.70 4.00 7.54
N VAL A 2 0.64 4.39 6.82
CA VAL A 2 0.77 5.23 5.61
C VAL A 2 1.02 6.70 5.99
N VAL A 3 2.04 7.30 5.38
CA VAL A 3 2.40 8.73 5.55
C VAL A 3 2.63 9.39 4.18
N ASN A 4 2.62 10.73 4.15
CA ASN A 4 2.88 11.53 2.95
C ASN A 4 1.93 11.26 1.75
N ALA A 5 0.79 10.61 2.01
CA ALA A 5 -0.27 10.34 1.06
C ALA A 5 -1.20 11.55 0.88
N GLY A 6 -0.69 12.67 0.38
CA GLY A 6 -1.45 13.92 0.23
C GLY A 6 -2.76 13.79 -0.58
N ASN A 7 -2.81 12.87 -1.55
CA ASN A 7 -3.99 12.52 -2.34
C ASN A 7 -4.44 11.06 -2.14
N GLY A 8 -3.98 10.40 -1.08
CA GLY A 8 -4.10 8.97 -0.92
C GLY A 8 -3.09 8.17 -1.77
N VAL A 9 -2.70 7.01 -1.25
CA VAL A 9 -1.75 6.10 -1.89
C VAL A 9 -2.50 4.92 -2.46
N ARG A 10 -2.29 4.70 -3.76
CA ARG A 10 -2.94 3.61 -4.47
C ARG A 10 -2.16 2.34 -4.26
N VAL A 11 -2.83 1.36 -3.64
CA VAL A 11 -2.36 -0.02 -3.58
C VAL A 11 -2.73 -0.68 -4.89
N ARG A 12 -1.74 -1.29 -5.53
CA ARG A 12 -1.90 -1.92 -6.84
C ARG A 12 -1.74 -3.42 -6.77
N ALA A 13 -2.29 -4.12 -7.75
CA ALA A 13 -2.21 -5.58 -7.83
C ALA A 13 -0.77 -6.08 -8.05
N GLN A 14 0.08 -5.27 -8.68
CA GLN A 14 1.48 -5.60 -8.94
C GLN A 14 2.39 -4.39 -8.62
N ALA A 15 3.69 -4.64 -8.49
CA ALA A 15 4.73 -3.64 -8.28
C ALA A 15 5.01 -2.80 -9.55
N ASN A 16 3.97 -2.23 -10.15
CA ASN A 16 4.05 -1.39 -11.33
C ASN A 16 2.88 -0.39 -11.37
N THR A 17 3.06 0.72 -12.09
CA THR A 17 2.07 1.79 -12.22
C THR A 17 0.94 1.49 -13.20
N SER A 18 1.08 0.46 -14.03
CA SER A 18 0.12 0.08 -15.07
C SER A 18 -0.91 -0.96 -14.59
N SER A 19 -0.68 -1.57 -13.43
CA SER A 19 -1.57 -2.57 -12.85
C SER A 19 -2.78 -1.92 -12.19
N GLU A 20 -3.82 -2.74 -12.07
CA GLU A 20 -5.08 -2.39 -11.44
C GLU A 20 -4.88 -1.89 -10.01
N ILE A 21 -5.68 -0.88 -9.65
CA ILE A 21 -5.70 -0.30 -8.31
C ILE A 21 -6.65 -1.14 -7.46
N LEU A 22 -6.11 -1.86 -6.48
CA LEU A 22 -6.88 -2.68 -5.56
C LEU A 22 -7.57 -1.83 -4.50
N ALA A 23 -6.88 -0.80 -4.00
CA ALA A 23 -7.39 0.10 -2.98
C ALA A 23 -6.66 1.44 -2.99
N THR A 24 -7.24 2.43 -2.31
CA THR A 24 -6.57 3.70 -2.01
C THR A 24 -6.52 3.85 -0.49
N LEU A 25 -5.32 3.96 0.06
CA LEU A 25 -5.07 4.16 1.47
C LEU A 25 -4.82 5.65 1.74
N SER A 26 -5.34 6.14 2.86
CA SER A 26 -5.13 7.51 3.31
C SER A 26 -4.02 7.57 4.36
N ASN A 27 -3.50 8.77 4.61
CA ASN A 27 -2.57 8.97 5.71
C ASN A 27 -3.18 8.53 7.04
N GLY A 28 -2.39 7.79 7.82
CA GLY A 28 -2.85 7.19 9.09
C GLY A 28 -3.42 5.78 8.94
N ASP A 29 -3.65 5.28 7.72
CA ASP A 29 -4.10 3.91 7.53
C ASP A 29 -3.06 2.91 8.04
N SER A 30 -3.57 1.93 8.78
CA SER A 30 -2.78 0.83 9.32
C SER A 30 -2.58 -0.22 8.24
N VAL A 31 -1.32 -0.40 7.85
CA VAL A 31 -0.91 -1.44 6.90
C VAL A 31 0.27 -2.20 7.45
N ARG A 32 0.33 -3.49 7.12
CA ARG A 32 1.42 -4.37 7.47
C ARG A 32 2.31 -4.59 6.25
N VAL A 33 3.58 -4.25 6.36
CA VAL A 33 4.55 -4.57 5.32
C VAL A 33 4.83 -6.08 5.35
N VAL A 34 4.65 -6.73 4.20
CA VAL A 34 4.92 -8.17 4.01
C VAL A 34 6.35 -8.37 3.55
N GLN A 35 6.74 -7.71 2.46
CA GLN A 35 8.10 -7.77 1.90
C GLN A 35 8.38 -6.63 0.94
N SER A 36 9.66 -6.35 0.66
CA SER A 36 10.08 -5.47 -0.41
C SER A 36 9.93 -6.17 -1.77
N ALA A 37 9.21 -5.56 -2.70
CA ALA A 37 9.06 -6.06 -4.08
C ALA A 37 10.16 -5.55 -5.03
N GLY A 38 11.09 -4.72 -4.52
CA GLY A 38 12.15 -4.09 -5.30
C GLY A 38 11.69 -2.82 -6.01
N ASN A 39 12.62 -2.05 -6.57
CA ASN A 39 12.34 -0.79 -7.28
C ASN A 39 11.52 0.24 -6.45
N GLY A 40 11.71 0.25 -5.13
CA GLY A 40 10.94 1.12 -4.23
C GLY A 40 9.54 0.63 -3.90
N TRP A 41 9.09 -0.50 -4.46
CA TRP A 41 7.80 -1.09 -4.15
C TRP A 41 7.88 -2.02 -2.95
N TYR A 42 6.82 -2.00 -2.16
CA TYR A 42 6.62 -2.85 -1.00
C TYR A 42 5.27 -3.54 -1.12
N GLN A 43 5.28 -4.85 -0.91
CA GLN A 43 4.08 -5.62 -0.71
C GLN A 43 3.58 -5.36 0.71
N ILE A 44 2.33 -4.92 0.80
CA ILE A 44 1.65 -4.63 2.05
C ILE A 44 0.36 -5.46 2.14
N SER A 45 -0.02 -5.77 3.37
CA SER A 45 -1.27 -6.41 3.73
C SER A 45 -2.10 -5.41 4.54
N PHE A 46 -3.34 -5.24 4.14
CA PHE A 46 -4.27 -4.29 4.74
C PHE A 46 -5.67 -4.90 4.77
N VAL A 47 -6.52 -4.40 5.66
CA VAL A 47 -7.91 -4.81 5.72
C VAL A 47 -8.70 -3.88 4.83
N ALA A 48 -9.20 -4.39 3.72
CA ALA A 48 -10.08 -3.66 2.81
C ALA A 48 -11.47 -3.47 3.42
N SER A 49 -12.23 -2.55 2.83
CA SER A 49 -13.63 -2.30 3.19
C SER A 49 -14.42 -3.61 3.19
N GLY A 50 -15.02 -3.95 4.33
CA GLY A 50 -15.71 -5.23 4.53
C GLY A 50 -14.93 -6.27 5.37
N GLY A 51 -13.77 -5.90 5.92
CA GLY A 51 -13.02 -6.80 6.82
C GLY A 51 -12.17 -7.85 6.10
N VAL A 52 -12.05 -7.74 4.77
CA VAL A 52 -11.27 -8.68 3.97
C VAL A 52 -9.80 -8.29 4.01
N THR A 53 -8.94 -9.20 4.43
CA THR A 53 -7.50 -8.98 4.33
C THR A 53 -7.07 -9.09 2.88
N THR A 54 -6.58 -8.00 2.31
CA THR A 54 -6.09 -7.93 0.94
C THR A 54 -4.61 -7.61 0.95
N THR A 55 -3.90 -8.14 -0.04
CA THR A 55 -2.47 -7.91 -0.24
C THR A 55 -2.29 -7.15 -1.54
N GLY A 56 -1.43 -6.14 -1.54
CA GLY A 56 -1.10 -5.41 -2.74
C GLY A 56 0.22 -4.66 -2.60
N TYR A 57 0.54 -3.86 -3.60
CA TYR A 57 1.84 -3.20 -3.71
C TYR A 57 1.66 -1.68 -3.65
N MET A 58 2.51 -1.03 -2.85
CA MET A 58 2.59 0.42 -2.79
C MET A 58 4.05 0.87 -2.77
N MET A 59 4.30 2.13 -3.13
CA MET A 59 5.64 2.70 -2.99
C MET A 59 5.99 2.86 -1.51
N GLY A 60 7.21 2.43 -1.16
CA GLY A 60 7.73 2.53 0.19
C GLY A 60 8.00 3.95 0.66
N GLU A 61 8.04 4.93 -0.24
CA GLU A 61 8.14 6.35 0.11
C GLU A 61 6.97 6.83 0.97
N TYR A 62 5.82 6.13 0.89
CA TYR A 62 4.63 6.41 1.68
C TYR A 62 4.49 5.52 2.92
N LEU A 63 5.45 4.64 3.17
CA LEU A 63 5.45 3.80 4.37
C LEU A 63 6.28 4.49 5.46
N SER A 64 5.63 4.81 6.58
CA SER A 64 6.35 5.18 7.80
C SER A 64 6.59 3.95 8.66
N ASN A 65 7.83 3.84 9.10
CA ASN A 65 8.33 2.81 10.01
C ASN A 65 8.35 3.27 11.48
N SER A 66 7.58 4.31 11.83
CA SER A 66 7.52 4.85 13.20
C SER A 66 6.68 3.99 14.14
#